data_AF-A0A2S8EZ34-F1
#
_entry.id   AF-A0A2S8EZ34-F1
#
_cell.length_a   1.000
_cell.length_b   1.000
_cell.length_c   1.000
_cell.angle_alpha   90.00
_cell.angle_beta   90.00
_cell.angle_gamma   90.00
#
_symmetry.space_group_name_H-M   'P 1'
#
loop_
_entity.id
_entity.type
_entity.pdbx_description
1 polymer ?
#
loop_
_entity_poly.entity_id
_entity_poly.type
_entity_poly.pdbx_seq_one_letter_code
_entity_poly.pdbx_strand_id
1 'polypeptide(L)'
;MRRARLRQFQARVRQLRKDRKEEQEVEQLTAEIAKVQKEIDAQKGIDFFNADQGIVRLDVGGGEESKKTHRTLSTAEMLAERKPQEWLFANVLTKNEPAVIVGPSKTLKSSLAVDLCAALVSGDKFLGEFAAEKMFRVGFVGANDKQTQLADLAARWSAAREENRSLENLQWYMTGEEPAAPENLESLRKWIEKFELEVVVIDPLRLGSTNKRKQAEAIAALVACISKAGATPILCVQTRKEMKPGKLDASILAGSLDFAQQWLMVNRREAYQCGSGLHKLWFSIGGYAGQGGEWGVDVDEGK
;
A
#
# COMPACT_ATOMS: atom_id res chain seq x y z
N MET A 1 -63.27 2.83 -11.63
CA MET A 1 -62.68 4.03 -12.27
C MET A 1 -61.94 5.00 -11.33
N ARG A 2 -62.46 5.38 -10.14
CA ARG A 2 -61.84 6.39 -9.25
C ARG A 2 -60.43 6.05 -8.72
N ARG A 3 -60.14 4.78 -8.39
CA ARG A 3 -58.83 4.34 -7.85
C ARG A 3 -57.67 4.37 -8.86
N ALA A 4 -57.96 4.16 -10.15
CA ALA A 4 -56.93 4.18 -11.21
C ALA A 4 -56.43 5.60 -11.48
N ARG A 5 -57.34 6.59 -11.50
CA ARG A 5 -57.00 8.01 -11.67
C ARG A 5 -56.15 8.56 -10.51
N LEU A 6 -56.43 8.10 -9.27
CA LEU A 6 -55.67 8.52 -8.09
C LEU A 6 -54.21 8.01 -8.13
N ARG A 7 -54.00 6.76 -8.59
CA ARG A 7 -52.64 6.19 -8.74
C ARG A 7 -51.84 6.90 -9.83
N GLN A 8 -52.46 7.23 -10.97
CA GLN A 8 -51.81 8.01 -12.03
C GLN A 8 -51.42 9.42 -11.56
N PHE A 9 -52.27 10.09 -10.77
CA PHE A 9 -51.96 11.39 -10.19
C PHE A 9 -50.78 11.33 -9.21
N GLN A 10 -50.75 10.33 -8.32
CA GLN A 10 -49.65 10.14 -7.36
C GLN A 10 -48.31 9.83 -8.04
N ALA A 11 -48.32 9.04 -9.12
CA ALA A 11 -47.12 8.77 -9.92
C ALA A 11 -46.61 10.05 -10.60
N ARG A 12 -47.51 10.87 -11.16
CA ARG A 12 -47.16 12.15 -11.79
C ARG A 12 -46.59 13.17 -10.79
N VAL A 13 -47.12 13.24 -9.57
CA VAL A 13 -46.59 14.11 -8.50
C VAL A 13 -45.21 13.64 -8.03
N ARG A 14 -44.95 12.32 -7.98
CA ARG A 14 -43.61 11.79 -7.67
C ARG A 14 -42.60 12.13 -8.76
N GLN A 15 -43.00 12.03 -10.03
CA GLN A 15 -42.14 12.41 -11.15
C GLN A 15 -41.78 13.89 -11.11
N LEU A 16 -42.78 14.78 -10.96
CA LEU A 16 -42.55 16.23 -10.85
C LEU A 16 -41.64 16.63 -9.68
N ARG A 17 -41.69 15.89 -8.56
CA ARG A 17 -40.78 16.13 -7.43
C ARG A 17 -39.34 15.68 -7.71
N LYS A 18 -39.16 14.64 -8.52
CA LYS A 18 -37.85 14.16 -8.95
C LYS A 18 -37.22 15.15 -9.92
N ASP A 19 -37.98 15.56 -10.93
CA ASP A 19 -37.52 16.51 -11.96
C ASP A 19 -37.13 17.87 -11.33
N ARG A 20 -37.93 18.37 -10.37
CA ARG A 20 -37.61 19.60 -9.62
C ARG A 20 -36.34 19.49 -8.76
N LYS A 21 -36.03 18.30 -8.25
CA LYS A 21 -34.81 18.07 -7.46
C LYS A 21 -33.57 18.00 -8.36
N GLU A 22 -33.71 17.40 -9.54
CA GLU A 22 -32.67 17.40 -10.56
C GLU A 22 -32.40 18.83 -11.09
N GLU A 23 -33.44 19.65 -11.30
CA GLU A 23 -33.27 21.07 -11.63
C GLU A 23 -32.52 21.87 -10.55
N GLN A 24 -32.83 21.63 -9.27
CA GLN A 24 -32.14 22.27 -8.16
C GLN A 24 -30.67 21.84 -8.04
N GLU A 25 -30.36 20.56 -8.29
CA GLU A 25 -28.99 20.05 -8.32
C GLU A 25 -28.18 20.65 -9.49
N VAL A 26 -28.80 20.81 -10.67
CA VAL A 26 -28.16 21.47 -11.83
C VAL A 26 -27.90 22.96 -11.55
N GLU A 27 -28.86 23.67 -10.94
CA GLU A 27 -28.69 25.08 -10.58
C GLU A 27 -27.55 25.27 -9.56
N GLN A 28 -27.46 24.37 -8.57
CA GLN A 28 -26.40 24.38 -7.57
C GLN A 28 -25.01 24.10 -8.18
N LEU A 29 -24.90 23.11 -9.07
CA LEU A 29 -23.67 22.81 -9.80
C LEU A 29 -23.27 23.96 -10.73
N THR A 30 -24.24 24.63 -11.37
CA THR A 30 -23.97 25.78 -12.24
C THR A 30 -23.41 26.95 -11.43
N ALA A 31 -23.93 27.19 -10.22
CA ALA A 31 -23.40 28.21 -9.31
C ALA A 31 -21.98 27.89 -8.81
N GLU A 32 -21.67 26.61 -8.52
CA GLU A 32 -20.32 26.18 -8.15
C GLU A 32 -19.33 26.34 -9.31
N ILE A 33 -19.71 25.96 -10.53
CA ILE A 33 -18.87 26.15 -11.73
C ILE A 33 -18.59 27.64 -11.96
N ALA A 34 -19.60 28.52 -11.83
CA ALA A 34 -19.41 29.96 -11.98
C ALA A 34 -18.47 30.56 -10.92
N LYS A 35 -18.47 30.01 -9.70
CA LYS A 35 -17.55 30.41 -8.63
C LYS A 35 -16.11 30.01 -8.96
N VAL A 36 -15.90 28.77 -9.39
CA VAL A 36 -14.57 28.27 -9.78
C VAL A 36 -14.02 29.05 -10.98
N GLN A 37 -14.86 29.40 -11.95
CA GLN A 37 -14.44 30.20 -13.10
C GLN A 37 -13.97 31.60 -12.70
N LYS A 38 -14.65 32.26 -11.75
CA LYS A 38 -14.21 33.55 -11.20
C LYS A 38 -12.87 33.45 -10.46
N GLU A 39 -12.61 32.34 -9.76
CA GLU A 39 -11.33 32.10 -9.08
C GLU A 39 -10.19 31.89 -10.09
N ILE A 40 -10.46 31.18 -11.20
CA ILE A 40 -9.51 31.01 -12.31
C ILE A 40 -9.22 32.35 -12.99
N ASP A 41 -10.25 33.15 -13.27
CA ASP A 41 -10.09 34.44 -13.94
C ASP A 41 -9.39 35.47 -13.05
N ALA A 42 -9.57 35.39 -11.72
CA ALA A 42 -8.81 36.18 -10.75
C ALA A 42 -7.32 35.76 -10.67
N GLN A 43 -7.00 34.49 -10.93
CA GLN A 43 -5.62 33.99 -11.00
C GLN A 43 -4.92 34.29 -12.33
N LYS A 44 -5.67 34.49 -13.42
CA LYS A 44 -5.13 34.84 -14.75
C LYS A 44 -4.67 36.29 -14.90
N GLY A 45 -4.75 37.11 -13.85
CA GLY A 45 -4.17 38.46 -13.80
C GLY A 45 -2.65 38.51 -13.61
N ILE A 46 -1.95 37.37 -13.72
CA ILE A 46 -0.48 37.31 -13.81
C ILE A 46 -0.14 36.99 -15.26
N ASP A 47 0.25 38.04 -15.98
CA ASP A 47 0.55 38.09 -17.41
C ASP A 47 1.38 36.90 -17.90
N PHE A 48 0.79 36.08 -18.77
CA PHE A 48 1.52 35.23 -19.69
C PHE A 48 0.97 35.48 -21.10
N PHE A 49 1.90 35.80 -22.00
CA PHE A 49 1.78 36.09 -23.43
C PHE A 49 1.56 37.56 -23.82
N ASN A 50 2.68 38.26 -24.01
CA ASN A 50 2.89 39.00 -25.26
C ASN A 50 4.04 38.33 -26.04
N ALA A 51 3.79 38.13 -27.33
CA ALA A 51 4.67 37.45 -28.27
C ALA A 51 5.85 38.34 -28.68
N ASP A 52 7.06 37.81 -28.71
CA ASP A 52 7.94 37.94 -29.87
C ASP A 52 9.12 36.96 -29.82
N GLN A 53 9.61 36.59 -31.00
CA GLN A 53 10.67 35.61 -31.19
C GLN A 53 11.99 36.03 -30.53
N GLY A 54 12.51 35.18 -29.65
CA GLY A 54 13.86 35.28 -29.12
C GLY A 54 14.14 34.12 -28.19
N ILE A 55 15.17 33.34 -28.45
CA ILE A 55 15.67 32.31 -27.53
C ILE A 55 16.07 33.02 -26.24
N VAL A 56 15.24 32.91 -25.20
CA VAL A 56 15.57 33.44 -23.87
C VAL A 56 16.38 32.37 -23.13
N ARG A 57 17.71 32.54 -23.14
CA ARG A 57 18.56 32.00 -22.07
C ARG A 57 18.17 32.72 -20.78
N LEU A 58 17.53 32.00 -19.86
CA LEU A 58 17.33 32.47 -18.49
C LEU A 58 18.62 32.20 -17.70
N ASP A 59 19.52 33.19 -17.70
CA ASP A 59 20.48 33.35 -16.62
C ASP A 59 19.69 33.79 -15.37
N VAL A 60 19.57 32.90 -14.39
CA VAL A 60 19.06 33.23 -13.06
C VAL A 60 20.21 33.10 -12.07
N GLY A 61 21.00 34.16 -11.99
CA GLY A 61 21.90 34.41 -10.88
C GLY A 61 21.20 35.22 -9.80
N GLY A 62 21.25 34.74 -8.54
CA GLY A 62 21.02 35.55 -7.35
C GLY A 62 20.11 34.91 -6.28
N GLY A 63 20.71 34.57 -5.13
CA GLY A 63 19.99 34.36 -3.86
C GLY A 63 20.39 33.09 -3.10
N GLU A 64 21.24 33.25 -2.09
CA GLU A 64 21.77 32.21 -1.20
C GLU A 64 20.67 31.43 -0.44
N GLU A 65 20.89 30.11 -0.36
CA GLU A 65 20.30 29.15 0.59
C GLU A 65 18.76 29.00 0.67
N SER A 66 18.10 28.88 -0.48
CA SER A 66 16.90 28.03 -0.54
C SER A 66 17.33 26.57 -0.69
N LYS A 67 16.94 25.68 0.25
CA LYS A 67 17.12 24.23 0.10
C LYS A 67 16.62 23.84 -1.29
N LYS A 68 17.51 23.43 -2.20
CA LYS A 68 17.15 23.02 -3.56
C LYS A 68 16.24 21.79 -3.49
N THR A 69 14.93 21.98 -3.36
CA THR A 69 13.92 20.92 -3.36
C THR A 69 13.67 20.35 -4.75
N HIS A 70 14.21 21.00 -5.79
CA HIS A 70 14.09 20.60 -7.18
C HIS A 70 15.46 20.63 -7.84
N ARG A 71 15.72 19.64 -8.70
CA ARG A 71 16.87 19.58 -9.59
C ARG A 71 16.40 19.19 -10.99
N THR A 72 17.08 19.72 -12.00
CA THR A 72 16.85 19.36 -13.41
C THR A 72 18.03 18.49 -13.86
N LEU A 73 17.73 17.37 -14.50
CA LEU A 73 18.73 16.49 -15.13
C LEU A 73 18.39 16.33 -16.61
N SER A 74 19.41 16.33 -17.45
CA SER A 74 19.31 15.82 -18.82
C SER A 74 19.17 14.29 -18.82
N THR A 75 18.73 13.73 -19.94
CA THR A 75 18.68 12.27 -20.10
C THR A 75 20.06 11.63 -19.91
N ALA A 76 21.13 12.27 -20.36
CA ALA A 76 22.49 11.76 -20.20
C ALA A 76 22.90 11.70 -18.72
N GLU A 77 22.62 12.75 -17.94
CA GLU A 77 22.87 12.76 -16.50
C GLU A 77 22.01 11.73 -15.76
N MET A 78 20.73 11.59 -16.13
CA MET A 78 19.84 10.58 -15.55
C MET A 78 20.32 9.15 -15.81
N LEU A 79 20.82 8.86 -17.01
CA LEU A 79 21.40 7.56 -17.35
C LEU A 79 22.74 7.32 -16.64
N ALA A 80 23.55 8.36 -16.46
CA ALA A 80 24.82 8.28 -15.74
C ALA A 80 24.62 8.04 -14.23
N GLU A 81 23.54 8.56 -13.64
CA GLU A 81 23.17 8.33 -12.23
C GLU A 81 22.45 6.99 -11.99
N ARG A 82 22.20 6.19 -13.04
CA ARG A 82 21.44 4.93 -12.91
C ARG A 82 22.18 3.93 -12.03
N LYS A 83 21.57 3.59 -10.90
CA LYS A 83 22.03 2.49 -10.04
C LYS A 83 21.38 1.17 -10.47
N PRO A 84 22.05 0.02 -10.25
CA PRO A 84 21.42 -1.28 -10.40
C PRO A 84 20.21 -1.40 -9.45
N GLN A 85 19.18 -2.09 -9.90
CA GLN A 85 18.07 -2.44 -9.03
C GLN A 85 18.54 -3.49 -8.01
N GLU A 86 18.36 -3.20 -6.73
CA GLU A 86 18.58 -4.18 -5.65
C GLU A 86 17.27 -4.92 -5.36
N TRP A 87 17.33 -6.23 -5.16
CA TRP A 87 16.17 -7.06 -4.88
C TRP A 87 16.21 -7.60 -3.44
N LEU A 88 15.02 -7.81 -2.88
CA LEU A 88 14.83 -8.67 -1.72
C LEU A 88 14.65 -10.11 -2.21
N PHE A 89 13.84 -10.27 -3.25
CA PHE A 89 13.63 -11.50 -4.01
C PHE A 89 13.64 -11.14 -5.49
N ALA A 90 14.53 -11.74 -6.27
CA ALA A 90 14.71 -11.41 -7.68
C ALA A 90 13.39 -11.56 -8.47
N ASN A 91 13.03 -10.52 -9.24
CA ASN A 91 11.76 -10.45 -10.00
C ASN A 91 10.48 -10.58 -9.16
N VAL A 92 10.57 -10.38 -7.83
CA VAL A 92 9.42 -10.48 -6.92
C VAL A 92 9.25 -9.22 -6.10
N LEU A 93 10.30 -8.81 -5.37
CA LEU A 93 10.24 -7.68 -4.47
C LEU A 93 11.57 -6.92 -4.49
N THR A 94 11.52 -5.63 -4.76
CA THR A 94 12.67 -4.73 -4.81
C THR A 94 13.00 -4.19 -3.42
N LYS A 95 14.28 -3.89 -3.17
CA LYS A 95 14.71 -3.21 -1.96
C LYS A 95 14.45 -1.70 -2.07
N ASN A 96 14.19 -1.05 -0.93
CA ASN A 96 13.95 0.39 -0.75
C ASN A 96 12.63 0.94 -1.32
N GLU A 97 11.82 0.12 -2.00
CA GLU A 97 10.50 0.51 -2.49
C GLU A 97 9.40 0.03 -1.53
N PRO A 98 8.43 0.90 -1.15
CA PRO A 98 7.35 0.51 -0.28
C PRO A 98 6.45 -0.56 -0.91
N ALA A 99 6.16 -1.60 -0.12
CA ALA A 99 5.37 -2.74 -0.53
C ALA A 99 4.11 -2.93 0.30
N VAL A 100 3.14 -3.65 -0.26
CA VAL A 100 1.95 -4.10 0.45
C VAL A 100 1.70 -5.59 0.26
N ILE A 101 1.27 -6.27 1.32
CA ILE A 101 0.65 -7.61 1.25
C ILE A 101 -0.85 -7.41 1.41
N VAL A 102 -1.62 -7.66 0.35
CA VAL A 102 -3.01 -7.23 0.24
C VAL A 102 -3.95 -8.41 0.04
N GLY A 103 -5.06 -8.44 0.77
CA GLY A 103 -6.04 -9.51 0.63
C GLY A 103 -7.19 -9.45 1.64
N PRO A 104 -8.27 -10.23 1.42
CA PRO A 104 -9.41 -10.29 2.34
C PRO A 104 -9.03 -10.78 3.75
N SER A 105 -9.99 -10.76 4.68
CA SER A 105 -9.76 -11.41 5.97
C SER A 105 -9.53 -12.91 5.79
N LYS A 106 -8.64 -13.48 6.61
CA LYS A 106 -8.42 -14.93 6.70
C LYS A 106 -8.00 -15.60 5.37
N THR A 107 -7.18 -14.91 4.58
CA THR A 107 -6.48 -15.44 3.39
C THR A 107 -4.98 -15.60 3.63
N LEU A 108 -4.58 -15.88 4.88
CA LEU A 108 -3.20 -16.18 5.29
C LEU A 108 -2.16 -15.07 5.09
N LYS A 109 -2.54 -13.78 5.00
CA LYS A 109 -1.57 -12.66 4.94
C LYS A 109 -0.49 -12.72 6.03
N SER A 110 -0.90 -12.96 7.28
CA SER A 110 0.04 -13.09 8.41
C SER A 110 1.02 -14.25 8.21
N SER A 111 0.55 -15.39 7.72
CA SER A 111 1.40 -16.55 7.40
C SER A 111 2.38 -16.24 6.28
N LEU A 112 1.92 -15.57 5.22
CA LEU A 112 2.78 -15.11 4.12
C LEU A 112 3.82 -14.10 4.60
N ALA A 113 3.43 -13.19 5.50
CA ALA A 113 4.34 -12.19 6.06
C ALA A 113 5.45 -12.84 6.90
N VAL A 114 5.10 -13.82 7.74
CA VAL A 114 6.09 -14.58 8.51
C VAL A 114 6.99 -15.42 7.61
N ASP A 115 6.43 -16.13 6.61
CA ASP A 115 7.23 -16.89 5.65
C ASP A 115 8.20 -16.00 4.86
N LEU A 116 7.74 -14.83 4.44
CA LEU A 116 8.56 -13.81 3.78
C LEU A 116 9.70 -13.33 4.68
N CYS A 117 9.39 -12.95 5.93
CA CYS A 117 10.41 -12.54 6.90
C CYS A 117 11.44 -13.64 7.14
N ALA A 118 10.98 -14.86 7.34
CA ALA A 118 11.81 -16.00 7.66
C ALA A 118 12.71 -16.39 6.48
N ALA A 119 12.20 -16.35 5.24
CA ALA A 119 13.01 -16.52 4.03
C ALA A 119 14.09 -15.42 3.90
N LEU A 120 13.75 -14.17 4.16
CA LEU A 120 14.70 -13.05 4.09
C LEU A 120 15.84 -13.16 5.13
N VAL A 121 15.54 -13.58 6.37
CA VAL A 121 16.59 -13.68 7.41
C VAL A 121 17.45 -14.92 7.24
N SER A 122 16.88 -16.02 6.74
CA SER A 122 17.59 -17.30 6.57
C SER A 122 18.30 -17.43 5.21
N GLY A 123 18.00 -16.54 4.26
CA GLY A 123 18.47 -16.62 2.88
C GLY A 123 17.82 -17.78 2.10
N ASP A 124 16.71 -18.33 2.59
CA ASP A 124 15.98 -19.43 1.96
C ASP A 124 14.90 -18.90 0.99
N LYS A 125 14.03 -19.80 0.53
CA LYS A 125 12.96 -19.51 -0.41
C LYS A 125 11.67 -19.12 0.30
N PHE A 126 11.13 -17.96 -0.08
CA PHE A 126 9.75 -17.59 0.18
C PHE A 126 8.82 -18.48 -0.66
N LEU A 127 7.79 -19.05 -0.02
CA LEU A 127 6.86 -20.03 -0.60
C LEU A 127 7.53 -21.28 -1.18
N GLY A 128 8.76 -21.59 -0.78
CA GLY A 128 9.54 -22.71 -1.33
C GLY A 128 10.03 -22.49 -2.77
N GLU A 129 9.75 -21.32 -3.37
CA GLU A 129 10.06 -21.02 -4.78
C GLU A 129 11.04 -19.86 -4.91
N PHE A 130 10.78 -18.73 -4.24
CA PHE A 130 11.48 -17.47 -4.48
C PHE A 130 12.66 -17.31 -3.53
N ALA A 131 13.87 -17.53 -4.01
CA ALA A 131 15.09 -17.37 -3.21
C ALA A 131 15.37 -15.90 -2.88
N ALA A 132 15.69 -15.61 -1.61
CA ALA A 132 16.18 -14.31 -1.19
C ALA A 132 17.54 -14.02 -1.86
N GLU A 133 17.80 -12.76 -2.25
CA GLU A 133 19.06 -12.39 -2.89
C GLU A 133 20.27 -12.54 -1.94
N LYS A 134 20.02 -12.33 -0.65
CA LYS A 134 20.96 -12.52 0.47
C LYS A 134 20.18 -12.66 1.78
N MET A 135 20.89 -12.83 2.88
CA MET A 135 20.30 -12.67 4.21
C MET A 135 20.11 -11.18 4.53
N PHE A 136 18.98 -10.84 5.15
CA PHE A 136 18.62 -9.48 5.56
C PHE A 136 18.35 -9.40 7.06
N ARG A 137 18.53 -8.20 7.62
CA ARG A 137 18.04 -7.86 8.97
C ARG A 137 16.59 -7.42 8.86
N VAL A 138 15.69 -8.17 9.47
CA VAL A 138 14.24 -7.99 9.27
C VAL A 138 13.56 -7.69 10.58
N GLY A 139 12.74 -6.65 10.57
CA GLY A 139 11.80 -6.35 11.64
C GLY A 139 10.40 -6.84 11.32
N PHE A 140 9.75 -7.50 12.27
CA PHE A 140 8.32 -7.78 12.22
C PHE A 140 7.61 -6.98 13.32
N VAL A 141 6.72 -6.07 12.91
CA VAL A 141 5.87 -5.29 13.81
C VAL A 141 4.53 -6.00 13.94
N GLY A 142 4.29 -6.57 15.13
CA GLY A 142 3.08 -7.30 15.49
C GLY A 142 2.23 -6.55 16.52
N ALA A 143 0.97 -6.95 16.64
CA ALA A 143 0.10 -6.44 17.70
C ALA A 143 0.24 -7.28 18.99
N ASN A 144 0.32 -6.64 20.16
CA ASN A 144 0.50 -7.30 21.47
C ASN A 144 -0.55 -8.39 21.73
N ASP A 145 -1.80 -8.12 21.35
CA ASP A 145 -2.93 -9.05 21.48
C ASP A 145 -2.86 -10.27 20.55
N LYS A 146 -1.86 -10.33 19.66
CA LYS A 146 -1.63 -11.43 18.71
C LYS A 146 -0.32 -12.20 18.96
N GLN A 147 0.40 -11.91 20.03
CA GLN A 147 1.72 -12.48 20.28
C GLN A 147 1.71 -14.01 20.27
N THR A 148 0.72 -14.64 20.92
CA THR A 148 0.60 -16.11 20.97
C THR A 148 0.39 -16.72 19.58
N GLN A 149 -0.43 -16.09 18.75
CA GLN A 149 -0.71 -16.59 17.39
C GLN A 149 0.51 -16.40 16.46
N LEU A 150 1.28 -15.32 16.64
CA LEU A 150 2.51 -15.11 15.88
C LEU A 150 3.62 -16.08 16.32
N ALA A 151 3.71 -16.37 17.62
CA ALA A 151 4.65 -17.37 18.14
C ALA A 151 4.32 -18.78 17.61
N ASP A 152 3.04 -19.16 17.59
CA ASP A 152 2.59 -20.42 16.98
C ASP A 152 2.94 -20.49 15.49
N LEU A 153 2.70 -19.41 14.75
CA LEU A 153 3.00 -19.33 13.33
C LEU A 153 4.51 -19.44 13.06
N ALA A 154 5.34 -18.77 13.85
CA ALA A 154 6.80 -18.88 13.75
C ALA A 154 7.29 -20.29 14.09
N ALA A 155 6.71 -20.94 15.10
CA ALA A 155 7.05 -22.31 15.48
C ALA A 155 6.68 -23.32 14.38
N ARG A 156 5.47 -23.21 13.80
CA ARG A 156 5.04 -24.05 12.68
C ARG A 156 5.88 -23.83 11.42
N TRP A 157 6.23 -22.58 11.13
CA TRP A 157 7.12 -22.28 10.01
C TRP A 157 8.49 -22.95 10.19
N SER A 158 9.09 -22.82 11.39
CA SER A 158 10.39 -23.44 11.70
C SER A 158 10.33 -24.97 11.60
N ALA A 159 9.27 -25.59 12.13
CA ALA A 159 9.08 -27.04 12.07
C ALA A 159 8.85 -27.59 10.65
N ALA A 160 8.32 -26.76 9.73
CA ALA A 160 8.05 -27.15 8.35
C ALA A 160 9.30 -27.12 7.45
N ARG A 161 10.43 -26.59 7.93
CA ARG A 161 11.69 -26.50 7.18
C ARG A 161 12.64 -27.61 7.61
N GLU A 162 13.27 -28.28 6.64
CA GLU A 162 14.18 -29.42 6.89
C GLU A 162 15.47 -29.00 7.61
N GLU A 163 15.92 -27.76 7.41
CA GLU A 163 17.11 -27.19 8.04
C GLU A 163 16.73 -26.17 9.12
N ASN A 164 17.22 -26.40 10.33
CA ASN A 164 17.03 -25.49 11.46
C ASN A 164 17.98 -24.28 11.30
N ARG A 165 17.59 -23.32 10.45
CA ARG A 165 18.38 -22.11 10.16
C ARG A 165 18.18 -21.06 11.25
N SER A 166 19.25 -20.34 11.57
CA SER A 166 19.18 -19.26 12.57
C SER A 166 18.26 -18.13 12.11
N LEU A 167 17.33 -17.73 12.98
CA LEU A 167 16.46 -16.57 12.82
C LEU A 167 16.94 -15.37 13.67
N GLU A 168 18.22 -15.33 14.04
CA GLU A 168 18.81 -14.26 14.88
C GLU A 168 18.62 -12.85 14.29
N ASN A 169 18.56 -12.75 12.95
CA ASN A 169 18.34 -11.50 12.24
C ASN A 169 16.86 -11.08 12.15
N LEU A 170 15.94 -11.83 12.77
CA LEU A 170 14.52 -11.49 12.87
C LEU A 170 14.21 -10.84 14.22
N GLN A 171 13.86 -9.56 14.19
CA GLN A 171 13.49 -8.79 15.38
C GLN A 171 11.99 -8.58 15.43
N TRP A 172 11.36 -8.86 16.57
CA TRP A 172 9.92 -8.68 16.76
C TRP A 172 9.66 -7.41 17.57
N TYR A 173 8.85 -6.50 17.03
CA TYR A 173 8.38 -5.30 17.72
C TYR A 173 6.88 -5.43 17.99
N MET A 174 6.54 -5.62 19.25
CA MET A 174 5.15 -5.83 19.66
C MET A 174 4.57 -4.51 20.18
N THR A 175 3.50 -4.03 19.53
CA THR A 175 2.82 -2.78 19.91
C THR A 175 1.36 -3.02 20.29
N GLY A 176 0.88 -2.36 21.35
CA GLY A 176 -0.53 -2.33 21.71
C GLY A 176 -1.33 -1.25 20.98
N GLU A 177 -0.63 -0.26 20.41
CA GLU A 177 -1.19 0.96 19.85
C GLU A 177 -0.93 1.07 18.34
N GLU A 178 -1.50 2.08 17.70
CA GLU A 178 -1.34 2.35 16.27
C GLU A 178 0.13 2.63 15.92
N PRO A 179 0.75 1.85 15.01
CA PRO A 179 2.15 2.07 14.62
C PRO A 179 2.44 3.45 14.02
N ALA A 180 1.43 4.06 13.39
CA ALA A 180 1.53 5.36 12.74
C ALA A 180 1.32 6.56 13.69
N ALA A 181 1.02 6.32 14.97
CA ALA A 181 0.92 7.41 15.95
C ALA A 181 2.28 8.09 16.15
N PRO A 182 2.36 9.44 16.28
CA PRO A 182 3.63 10.16 16.34
C PRO A 182 4.64 9.64 17.37
N GLU A 183 4.17 9.30 18.58
CA GLU A 183 4.96 8.72 19.67
C GLU A 183 5.53 7.34 19.31
N ASN A 184 4.79 6.56 18.51
CA ASN A 184 5.20 5.24 18.05
C ASN A 184 6.16 5.32 16.87
N LEU A 185 6.06 6.34 16.01
CA LEU A 185 6.98 6.55 14.90
C LEU A 185 8.42 6.80 15.38
N GLU A 186 8.61 7.61 16.43
CA GLU A 186 9.96 7.86 16.96
C GLU A 186 10.55 6.61 17.62
N SER A 187 9.72 5.84 18.34
CA SER A 187 10.12 4.57 18.94
C SER A 187 10.48 3.53 17.88
N LEU A 188 9.68 3.46 16.80
CA LEU A 188 9.92 2.61 15.65
C LEU A 188 11.22 2.98 14.94
N ARG A 189 11.46 4.27 14.69
CA ARG A 189 12.72 4.76 14.09
C ARG A 189 13.93 4.33 14.90
N LYS A 190 13.91 4.58 16.22
CA LYS A 190 15.00 4.17 17.13
C LYS A 190 15.21 2.66 17.13
N TRP A 191 14.14 1.88 17.04
CA TRP A 191 14.23 0.43 16.96
C TRP A 191 14.85 -0.04 15.64
N ILE A 192 14.44 0.55 14.51
CA ILE A 192 15.03 0.28 13.19
C ILE A 192 16.53 0.59 13.19
N GLU A 193 16.91 1.75 13.71
CA GLU A 193 18.31 2.18 13.79
C GLU A 193 19.13 1.27 14.71
N LYS A 194 18.60 0.93 15.89
CA LYS A 194 19.27 0.08 16.88
C LYS A 194 19.65 -1.29 16.32
N PHE A 195 18.76 -1.90 15.53
CA PHE A 195 18.96 -3.23 14.95
C PHE A 195 19.42 -3.19 13.48
N GLU A 196 19.65 -1.99 12.95
CA GLU A 196 20.05 -1.75 11.57
C GLU A 196 19.17 -2.50 10.55
N LEU A 197 17.86 -2.48 10.76
CA LEU A 197 16.92 -3.27 9.95
C LEU A 197 16.93 -2.80 8.50
N GLU A 198 16.95 -3.75 7.56
CA GLU A 198 16.89 -3.50 6.12
C GLU A 198 15.46 -3.64 5.58
N VAL A 199 14.60 -4.38 6.28
CA VAL A 199 13.20 -4.62 5.92
C VAL A 199 12.34 -4.56 7.17
N VAL A 200 11.20 -3.88 7.10
CA VAL A 200 10.22 -3.83 8.20
C VAL A 200 8.86 -4.23 7.68
N VAL A 201 8.33 -5.32 8.23
CA VAL A 201 7.00 -5.85 7.93
C VAL A 201 6.05 -5.46 9.04
N ILE A 202 4.87 -4.93 8.70
CA ILE A 202 3.84 -4.56 9.68
C ILE A 202 2.59 -5.41 9.45
N ASP A 203 2.22 -6.22 10.45
CA ASP A 203 1.00 -7.04 10.40
C ASP A 203 0.30 -7.17 11.76
N PRO A 204 -0.97 -6.73 11.88
CA PRO A 204 -1.76 -6.01 10.88
C PRO A 204 -1.40 -4.51 10.85
N LEU A 205 -1.60 -3.86 9.71
CA LEU A 205 -1.69 -2.40 9.68
C LEU A 205 -2.97 -1.94 10.40
N ARG A 206 -2.82 -1.49 11.66
CA ARG A 206 -3.91 -0.89 12.45
C ARG A 206 -3.84 0.63 12.31
N LEU A 207 -4.96 1.25 11.95
CA LEU A 207 -5.09 2.70 11.87
C LEU A 207 -6.21 3.16 12.80
N GLY A 208 -5.98 4.25 13.54
CA GLY A 208 -6.88 4.76 14.57
C GLY A 208 -8.01 5.63 14.02
N SER A 209 -7.85 6.14 12.81
CA SER A 209 -8.89 6.91 12.12
C SER A 209 -9.68 6.07 11.13
N THR A 210 -10.99 6.31 11.01
CA THR A 210 -11.83 5.78 9.92
C THR A 210 -11.88 6.72 8.70
N ASN A 211 -11.31 7.92 8.81
CA ASN A 211 -11.27 8.89 7.72
C ASN A 211 -10.13 8.54 6.75
N LYS A 212 -10.47 8.29 5.48
CA LYS A 212 -9.51 7.87 4.44
C LYS A 212 -8.33 8.82 4.26
N ARG A 213 -8.55 10.13 4.35
CA ARG A 213 -7.46 11.12 4.22
C ARG A 213 -6.48 11.01 5.38
N LYS A 214 -7.00 10.94 6.62
CA LYS A 214 -6.17 10.74 7.81
C LYS A 214 -5.43 9.40 7.78
N GLN A 215 -6.07 8.34 7.27
CA GLN A 215 -5.42 7.05 7.06
C GLN A 215 -4.26 7.16 6.06
N ALA A 216 -4.48 7.83 4.92
CA ALA A 216 -3.43 8.03 3.93
C ALA A 216 -2.26 8.86 4.48
N GLU A 217 -2.55 9.93 5.24
CA GLU A 217 -1.53 10.75 5.93
C GLU A 217 -0.73 9.91 6.95
N ALA A 218 -1.40 9.09 7.76
CA ALA A 218 -0.77 8.20 8.74
C ALA A 218 0.11 7.13 8.07
N ILE A 219 -0.37 6.51 7.00
CA ILE A 219 0.41 5.53 6.22
C ILE A 219 1.63 6.20 5.59
N ALA A 220 1.47 7.39 5.00
CA ALA A 220 2.58 8.13 4.41
C ALA A 220 3.65 8.49 5.45
N ALA A 221 3.25 8.92 6.65
CA ALA A 221 4.16 9.19 7.75
C ALA A 221 4.91 7.92 8.20
N LEU A 222 4.21 6.80 8.30
CA LEU A 222 4.79 5.50 8.68
C LEU A 222 5.80 4.99 7.64
N VAL A 223 5.42 5.01 6.37
CA VAL A 223 6.29 4.63 5.25
C VAL A 223 7.52 5.53 5.20
N ALA A 224 7.33 6.85 5.30
CA ALA A 224 8.44 7.80 5.32
C ALA A 224 9.38 7.59 6.52
N CYS A 225 8.84 7.26 7.70
CA CYS A 225 9.64 6.94 8.88
C CYS A 225 10.57 5.74 8.62
N ILE A 226 10.02 4.63 8.12
CA ILE A 226 10.76 3.40 7.84
C ILE A 226 11.79 3.62 6.71
N SER A 227 11.38 4.23 5.60
CA SER A 227 12.27 4.48 4.45
C SER A 227 13.40 5.45 4.79
N LYS A 228 13.14 6.51 5.58
CA LYS A 228 14.21 7.44 6.01
C LYS A 228 15.18 6.79 6.98
N ALA A 229 14.75 5.78 7.74
CA ALA A 229 15.63 4.96 8.57
C ALA A 229 16.43 3.92 7.78
N GLY A 230 16.29 3.87 6.45
CA GLY A 230 17.05 2.98 5.56
C GLY A 230 16.46 1.59 5.37
N ALA A 231 15.23 1.35 5.83
CA ALA A 231 14.55 0.06 5.71
C ALA A 231 13.47 0.07 4.62
N THR A 232 13.19 -1.11 4.05
CA THR A 232 12.10 -1.32 3.09
C THR A 232 10.80 -1.59 3.84
N PRO A 233 9.77 -0.72 3.73
CA PRO A 233 8.49 -0.94 4.41
C PRO A 233 7.60 -1.91 3.64
N ILE A 234 7.03 -2.90 4.35
CA ILE A 234 6.06 -3.86 3.82
C ILE A 234 4.83 -3.88 4.73
N LEU A 235 3.68 -3.43 4.24
CA LEU A 235 2.47 -3.30 5.05
C LEU A 235 1.44 -4.39 4.71
N CYS A 236 0.98 -5.15 5.70
CA CYS A 236 -0.13 -6.07 5.53
C CYS A 236 -1.46 -5.34 5.61
N VAL A 237 -2.13 -5.19 4.47
CA VAL A 237 -3.37 -4.44 4.33
C VAL A 237 -4.53 -5.38 4.04
N GLN A 238 -5.59 -5.22 4.82
CA GLN A 238 -6.85 -5.88 4.53
C GLN A 238 -7.64 -5.10 3.48
N THR A 239 -8.18 -5.79 2.49
CA THR A 239 -9.15 -5.21 1.55
C THR A 239 -10.54 -5.14 2.20
N ARG A 240 -11.46 -5.99 1.75
CA ARG A 240 -12.78 -6.18 2.36
C ARG A 240 -12.71 -7.36 3.33
N LYS A 241 -13.64 -7.41 4.29
CA LYS A 241 -13.71 -8.53 5.22
C LYS A 241 -13.87 -9.85 4.47
N GLU A 242 -14.78 -9.87 3.50
CA GLU A 242 -15.04 -11.04 2.65
C GLU A 242 -14.96 -10.64 1.18
N MET A 243 -14.47 -11.55 0.37
CA MET A 243 -14.42 -11.43 -1.09
C MET A 243 -14.63 -12.82 -1.69
N LYS A 244 -15.26 -12.87 -2.86
CA LYS A 244 -15.40 -14.13 -3.58
C LYS A 244 -14.02 -14.66 -3.97
N PRO A 245 -13.82 -15.99 -4.03
CA PRO A 245 -12.63 -16.56 -4.65
C PRO A 245 -12.42 -16.01 -6.06
N GLY A 246 -11.17 -15.73 -6.41
CA GLY A 246 -10.82 -15.08 -7.66
C GLY A 246 -9.51 -14.31 -7.55
N LYS A 247 -8.93 -14.00 -8.71
CA LYS A 247 -7.70 -13.21 -8.80
C LYS A 247 -7.97 -11.78 -8.36
N LEU A 248 -6.96 -11.16 -7.76
CA LEU A 248 -6.96 -9.74 -7.44
C LEU A 248 -6.12 -9.01 -8.49
N ASP A 249 -6.47 -7.77 -8.79
CA ASP A 249 -5.70 -6.92 -9.68
C ASP A 249 -5.38 -5.56 -9.02
N ALA A 250 -4.53 -4.77 -9.68
CA ALA A 250 -4.03 -3.51 -9.17
C ALA A 250 -5.12 -2.45 -8.89
N SER A 251 -6.34 -2.61 -9.39
CA SER A 251 -7.46 -1.70 -9.07
C SER A 251 -7.77 -1.65 -7.58
N ILE A 252 -7.42 -2.71 -6.83
CA ILE A 252 -7.60 -2.77 -5.37
C ILE A 252 -6.70 -1.78 -4.63
N LEU A 253 -5.59 -1.35 -5.24
CA LEU A 253 -4.66 -0.41 -4.64
C LEU A 253 -5.17 1.04 -4.72
N ALA A 254 -6.01 1.33 -5.71
CA ALA A 254 -6.43 2.68 -6.03
C ALA A 254 -7.05 3.42 -4.84
N GLY A 255 -6.48 4.59 -4.52
CA GLY A 255 -7.04 5.62 -3.66
C GLY A 255 -6.68 5.51 -2.18
N SER A 256 -6.16 4.39 -1.67
CA SER A 256 -5.71 4.30 -0.27
C SER A 256 -4.35 3.62 -0.13
N LEU A 257 -3.86 2.96 -1.17
CA LEU A 257 -2.55 2.29 -1.21
C LEU A 257 -1.66 2.85 -2.32
N ASP A 258 -1.91 4.07 -2.78
CA ASP A 258 -1.15 4.72 -3.86
C ASP A 258 0.33 4.96 -3.49
N PHE A 259 0.68 4.88 -2.20
CA PHE A 259 2.07 4.91 -1.74
C PHE A 259 2.85 3.65 -2.14
N ALA A 260 2.16 2.52 -2.37
CA ALA A 260 2.79 1.24 -2.65
C ALA A 260 3.32 1.22 -4.08
N GLN A 261 4.62 0.99 -4.22
CA GLN A 261 5.28 0.89 -5.52
C GLN A 261 5.37 -0.56 -6.00
N GLN A 262 5.07 -1.50 -5.10
CA GLN A 262 5.01 -2.93 -5.36
C GLN A 262 3.98 -3.61 -4.44
N TRP A 263 3.43 -4.74 -4.88
CA TRP A 263 2.36 -5.44 -4.18
C TRP A 263 2.48 -6.96 -4.29
N LEU A 264 2.10 -7.63 -3.20
CA LEU A 264 1.85 -9.05 -3.11
C LEU A 264 0.37 -9.24 -2.77
N MET A 265 -0.43 -9.70 -3.73
CA MET A 265 -1.87 -9.85 -3.57
C MET A 265 -2.24 -11.30 -3.35
N VAL A 266 -3.14 -11.54 -2.39
CA VAL A 266 -3.61 -12.86 -2.04
C VAL A 266 -5.12 -12.92 -1.91
N ASN A 267 -5.74 -13.89 -2.58
CA ASN A 267 -7.13 -14.25 -2.39
C ASN A 267 -7.32 -15.75 -2.60
N ARG A 268 -8.50 -16.27 -2.27
CA ARG A 268 -8.80 -17.69 -2.44
C ARG A 268 -8.97 -18.06 -3.91
N ARG A 269 -8.50 -19.26 -4.32
CA ARG A 269 -8.89 -19.90 -5.59
C ARG A 269 -10.23 -20.61 -5.48
N GLU A 270 -10.49 -21.18 -4.30
CA GLU A 270 -11.74 -21.87 -3.97
C GLU A 270 -12.23 -21.51 -2.56
N ALA A 271 -13.51 -21.73 -2.27
CA ALA A 271 -14.06 -21.47 -0.94
C ALA A 271 -13.32 -22.29 0.13
N TYR A 272 -13.11 -21.70 1.30
CA TYR A 272 -12.49 -22.44 2.41
C TYR A 272 -13.41 -23.53 2.93
N GLN A 273 -12.88 -24.73 3.10
CA GLN A 273 -13.55 -25.78 3.86
C GLN A 273 -13.17 -25.64 5.33
N CYS A 274 -14.11 -25.19 6.16
CA CYS A 274 -13.87 -25.06 7.60
C CYS A 274 -13.36 -26.38 8.20
N GLY A 275 -12.23 -26.30 8.90
CA GLY A 275 -11.62 -27.44 9.55
C GLY A 275 -10.70 -28.28 8.66
N SER A 276 -10.55 -27.97 7.37
CA SER A 276 -9.56 -28.68 6.54
C SER A 276 -8.12 -28.31 6.90
N GLY A 277 -7.86 -27.06 7.26
CA GLY A 277 -6.48 -26.54 7.33
C GLY A 277 -5.82 -26.33 5.95
N LEU A 278 -6.53 -26.67 4.87
CA LEU A 278 -6.06 -26.57 3.50
C LEU A 278 -6.58 -25.29 2.85
N HIS A 279 -5.67 -24.49 2.28
CA HIS A 279 -6.00 -23.25 1.59
C HIS A 279 -5.43 -23.28 0.17
N LYS A 280 -6.28 -23.07 -0.82
CA LYS A 280 -5.84 -22.79 -2.19
C LYS A 280 -5.97 -21.32 -2.48
N LEU A 281 -4.87 -20.66 -2.78
CA LEU A 281 -4.75 -19.22 -2.92
C LEU A 281 -4.24 -18.81 -4.30
N TRP A 282 -4.77 -17.72 -4.83
CA TRP A 282 -4.12 -16.96 -5.89
C TRP A 282 -3.11 -16.04 -5.22
N PHE A 283 -1.88 -16.05 -5.73
CA PHE A 283 -0.82 -15.14 -5.33
C PHE A 283 -0.37 -14.37 -6.58
N SER A 284 -0.59 -13.05 -6.57
CA SER A 284 -0.26 -12.18 -7.69
C SER A 284 0.72 -11.11 -7.23
N ILE A 285 1.77 -10.85 -8.01
CA ILE A 285 2.75 -9.81 -7.71
C ILE A 285 2.75 -8.74 -8.78
N GLY A 286 3.24 -7.56 -8.44
CA GLY A 286 3.56 -6.52 -9.42
C GLY A 286 4.26 -5.33 -8.78
N GLY A 287 4.89 -4.50 -9.60
CA GLY A 287 5.51 -3.27 -9.14
C GLY A 287 6.11 -2.42 -10.26
N TYR A 288 6.68 -1.28 -9.88
CA TYR A 288 7.20 -0.28 -10.82
C TYR A 288 8.52 -0.67 -11.49
N ALA A 289 9.28 -1.60 -10.92
CA ALA A 289 10.50 -2.13 -11.54
C ALA A 289 10.23 -3.16 -12.65
N GLY A 290 8.96 -3.35 -13.04
CA GLY A 290 8.56 -4.23 -14.15
C GLY A 290 8.39 -5.69 -13.76
N GLN A 291 8.54 -6.03 -12.48
CA GLN A 291 8.20 -7.34 -11.95
C GLN A 291 6.70 -7.59 -11.99
N GLY A 292 6.31 -8.84 -12.22
CA GLY A 292 4.92 -9.25 -12.32
C GLY A 292 4.79 -10.75 -12.49
N GLY A 293 3.69 -11.32 -11.99
CA GLY A 293 3.45 -12.75 -12.10
C GLY A 293 2.28 -13.22 -11.25
N GLU A 294 1.87 -14.45 -11.49
CA GLU A 294 0.74 -15.05 -10.81
C GLU A 294 0.95 -16.55 -10.61
N TRP A 295 0.65 -17.02 -9.39
CA TRP A 295 0.80 -18.41 -8.98
C TRP A 295 -0.43 -18.89 -8.23
N GLY A 296 -0.67 -20.20 -8.35
CA GLY A 296 -1.49 -20.93 -7.40
C GLY A 296 -0.63 -21.35 -6.21
N VAL A 297 -0.99 -20.95 -5.00
CA VAL A 297 -0.31 -21.31 -3.76
C VAL A 297 -1.24 -22.19 -2.95
N ASP A 298 -0.82 -23.40 -2.65
CA ASP A 298 -1.53 -24.33 -1.79
C ASP A 298 -0.81 -24.40 -0.44
N VAL A 299 -1.55 -24.14 0.64
CA VAL A 299 -1.03 -24.11 2.00
C VAL A 299 -1.76 -25.14 2.84
N ASP A 300 -1.00 -26.00 3.50
CA ASP A 300 -1.47 -26.89 4.55
C ASP A 300 -1.00 -26.34 5.91
N GLU A 301 -1.94 -26.06 6.81
CA GLU A 301 -1.62 -25.57 8.15
C GLU A 301 -1.19 -26.68 9.13
N GLY A 302 -1.19 -27.96 8.71
CA GLY A 302 -0.55 -29.08 9.42
C GLY A 302 -1.23 -29.44 10.74
N LYS A 303 -2.51 -29.82 10.68
CA LYS A 303 -3.25 -30.28 11.87
C LYS A 303 -2.70 -31.55 12.49
#